data_AF-A0AAW2Z0E4-F1
#
_entry.id   AF-A0AAW2Z0E4-F1
#
_cell.length_a   1.000
_cell.length_b   1.000
_cell.length_c   1.000
_cell.angle_alpha   90.00
_cell.angle_beta   90.00
_cell.angle_gamma   90.00
#
_symmetry.space_group_name_H-M   'P 1'
#
loop_
_entity.id
_entity.type
_entity.pdbx_description
1 polymer ?
#
loop_
_entity_poly.entity_id
_entity_poly.type
_entity_poly.pdbx_seq_one_letter_code
_entity_poly.pdbx_strand_id
1 'polypeptide(L)'
;MLYPFCDKWNIRYKRTGKWIVAQNDEESDYLQKMYNRETERDLYFLSSEQIKQEPNVKAKHALCSPRTGIIDSHGLMNAFRNIIQDSEHSQIITRTNVISIIKDTHGYIITAQCDGDLIKVRANTLVNSAGLNAQGICQMVFQRKLPKQYQTYFYKGQYFSYSNPHASPLVSRLIYPVPDPNLSKGLGTHATIDLNGKVRFGPDSHFIGDFDSCSRLDYSVNNQDAKSFAENI
;
A
#
# COMPACT_ATOMS: atom_id res chain seq x y z
N MET A 1 -9.69 6.79 14.13
CA MET A 1 -8.30 6.55 14.56
C MET A 1 -7.30 7.31 13.69
N LEU A 2 -7.25 7.10 12.36
CA LEU A 2 -6.30 7.85 11.50
C LEU A 2 -6.74 9.29 11.19
N TYR A 3 -7.99 9.53 10.78
CA TYR A 3 -8.44 10.91 10.47
C TYR A 3 -8.28 11.91 11.64
N PRO A 4 -8.69 11.58 12.88
CA PRO A 4 -8.44 12.46 14.01
C PRO A 4 -6.95 12.72 14.29
N PHE A 5 -6.08 11.74 13.99
CA PHE A 5 -4.64 11.95 14.07
C PHE A 5 -4.18 12.97 13.03
N CYS A 6 -4.65 12.85 11.79
CA CYS A 6 -4.34 13.81 10.75
C CYS A 6 -4.82 15.22 11.08
N ASP A 7 -6.02 15.36 11.65
CA ASP A 7 -6.55 16.64 12.12
C ASP A 7 -5.64 17.24 13.20
N LYS A 8 -5.25 16.43 14.20
CA LYS A 8 -4.39 16.86 15.31
C LYS A 8 -3.02 17.34 14.84
N TRP A 9 -2.44 16.70 13.84
CA TRP A 9 -1.07 16.96 13.37
C TRP A 9 -1.01 17.72 12.04
N ASN A 10 -2.13 18.29 11.59
CA ASN A 10 -2.26 19.05 10.35
C ASN A 10 -1.72 18.30 9.11
N ILE A 11 -1.99 16.99 9.04
CA ILE A 11 -1.60 16.14 7.91
C ILE A 11 -2.71 16.21 6.87
N ARG A 12 -2.37 16.55 5.63
CA ARG A 12 -3.35 16.61 4.54
C ARG A 12 -3.92 15.22 4.23
N TYR A 13 -5.24 15.14 4.16
CA TYR A 13 -5.96 13.95 3.71
C TYR A 13 -7.25 14.36 3.01
N LYS A 14 -7.87 13.43 2.29
CA LYS A 14 -9.19 13.62 1.69
C LYS A 14 -10.01 12.34 1.81
N ARG A 15 -11.23 12.45 2.34
CA ARG A 15 -12.24 11.38 2.32
C ARG A 15 -12.90 11.36 0.94
N THR A 16 -12.23 10.73 -0.01
CA THR A 16 -12.67 10.67 -1.40
C THR A 16 -13.83 9.71 -1.60
N GLY A 17 -14.03 8.77 -0.68
CA GLY A 17 -14.79 7.57 -0.93
C GLY A 17 -14.09 6.65 -1.94
N LYS A 18 -14.63 5.44 -2.06
CA LYS A 18 -14.25 4.43 -3.04
C LYS A 18 -15.49 3.77 -3.59
N TRP A 19 -15.52 3.54 -4.89
CA TRP A 19 -16.49 2.66 -5.54
C TRP A 19 -15.79 1.39 -5.99
N ILE A 20 -16.41 0.25 -5.67
CA ILE A 20 -16.05 -1.04 -6.25
C ILE A 20 -17.09 -1.32 -7.33
N VAL A 21 -16.66 -1.36 -8.59
CA VAL A 21 -17.54 -1.36 -9.77
C VAL A 21 -17.58 -2.73 -10.44
N ALA A 22 -18.77 -3.22 -10.71
CA ALA A 22 -19.02 -4.46 -11.44
C ALA A 22 -19.37 -4.15 -12.91
N GLN A 23 -18.74 -4.84 -13.84
CA GLN A 23 -18.96 -4.71 -15.29
C GLN A 23 -19.98 -5.72 -15.83
N ASN A 24 -20.15 -6.87 -15.16
CA ASN A 24 -21.03 -7.95 -15.60
C ASN A 24 -21.83 -8.54 -14.42
N ASP A 25 -22.66 -9.55 -14.70
CA ASP A 25 -23.54 -10.18 -13.70
C ASP A 25 -22.75 -10.99 -12.66
N GLU A 26 -21.69 -11.69 -13.07
CA GLU A 26 -20.85 -12.46 -12.15
C GLU A 26 -20.16 -11.56 -11.12
N GLU A 27 -19.62 -10.42 -11.57
CA GLU A 27 -19.05 -9.39 -10.70
C GLU A 27 -20.11 -8.74 -9.79
N SER A 28 -21.35 -8.58 -10.29
CA SER A 28 -22.46 -8.06 -9.48
C SER A 28 -22.82 -9.02 -8.34
N ASP A 29 -22.87 -10.32 -8.62
CA ASP A 29 -23.08 -11.36 -7.61
C ASP A 29 -21.94 -11.40 -6.59
N TYR A 30 -20.70 -11.17 -7.03
CA TYR A 30 -19.56 -11.05 -6.14
C TYR A 30 -19.71 -9.84 -5.21
N LEU A 31 -20.09 -8.66 -5.74
CA LEU A 31 -20.33 -7.48 -4.90
C LEU A 31 -21.41 -7.76 -3.85
N GLN A 32 -22.47 -8.48 -4.19
CA GLN A 32 -23.52 -8.85 -3.24
C GLN A 32 -22.99 -9.76 -2.14
N LYS A 33 -22.17 -10.76 -2.47
CA LYS A 33 -21.52 -11.62 -1.48
C LYS A 33 -20.59 -10.84 -0.57
N MET A 34 -19.80 -9.91 -1.13
CA MET A 34 -18.90 -9.04 -0.38
C MET A 34 -19.69 -8.13 0.58
N TYR A 35 -20.76 -7.50 0.11
CA TYR A 35 -21.65 -6.70 0.96
C TYR A 35 -22.26 -7.52 2.10
N ASN A 36 -22.68 -8.75 1.84
CA ASN A 36 -23.31 -9.61 2.85
C ASN A 36 -22.32 -10.15 3.90
N ARG A 37 -21.04 -10.27 3.58
CA ARG A 37 -19.99 -10.68 4.53
C ARG A 37 -19.61 -9.57 5.50
N GLU A 38 -19.78 -8.33 5.06
CA GLU A 38 -19.31 -7.17 5.80
C GLU A 38 -20.31 -6.79 6.89
N THR A 39 -19.88 -6.98 8.14
CA THR A 39 -20.70 -6.75 9.32
C THR A 39 -20.76 -5.27 9.71
N GLU A 40 -19.76 -4.47 9.29
CA GLU A 40 -19.73 -3.02 9.47
C GLU A 40 -20.44 -2.31 8.30
N ARG A 41 -21.58 -1.71 8.61
CA ARG A 41 -22.61 -1.27 7.65
C ARG A 41 -22.36 0.05 6.92
N ASP A 42 -21.13 0.53 6.87
CA ASP A 42 -20.86 1.78 6.13
C ASP A 42 -20.48 1.51 4.67
N LEU A 43 -21.11 0.49 4.08
CA LEU A 43 -21.09 0.20 2.66
C LEU A 43 -22.53 0.26 2.15
N TYR A 44 -22.74 0.74 0.93
CA TYR A 44 -24.08 0.73 0.32
C TYR A 44 -23.99 0.59 -1.19
N PHE A 45 -24.98 -0.09 -1.75
CA PHE A 45 -25.16 -0.17 -3.19
C PHE A 45 -25.61 1.17 -3.76
N LEU A 46 -25.09 1.50 -4.93
CA LEU A 46 -25.51 2.68 -5.68
C LEU A 46 -26.63 2.33 -6.66
N SER A 47 -27.61 3.22 -6.77
CA SER A 47 -28.57 3.19 -7.87
C SER A 47 -27.90 3.61 -9.18
N SER A 48 -28.50 3.25 -10.31
CA SER A 48 -28.02 3.68 -11.63
C SER A 48 -27.94 5.21 -11.76
N GLU A 49 -28.81 5.96 -11.09
CA GLU A 49 -28.75 7.43 -11.07
C GLU A 49 -27.57 7.95 -10.25
N GLN A 50 -27.24 7.29 -9.13
CA GLN A 50 -26.08 7.66 -8.32
C GLN A 50 -24.76 7.38 -9.06
N ILE A 51 -24.69 6.32 -9.86
CA ILE A 51 -23.49 5.99 -10.67
C ILE A 51 -23.18 7.12 -11.67
N LYS A 52 -24.20 7.79 -12.23
CA LYS A 52 -24.02 8.90 -13.18
C LYS A 52 -23.28 10.12 -12.60
N GLN A 53 -23.11 10.20 -11.28
CA GLN A 53 -22.28 11.24 -10.65
C GLN A 53 -20.80 11.14 -11.04
N GLU A 54 -20.33 9.98 -11.54
CA GLU A 54 -19.03 9.80 -12.14
C GLU A 54 -19.21 9.49 -13.64
N PRO A 55 -19.34 10.50 -14.51
CA PRO A 55 -19.76 10.31 -15.91
C PRO A 55 -18.78 9.51 -16.76
N ASN A 56 -17.52 9.41 -16.33
CA ASN A 56 -16.48 8.63 -17.00
C ASN A 56 -16.40 7.18 -16.52
N VAL A 57 -17.23 6.78 -15.55
CA VAL A 57 -17.26 5.42 -15.00
C VAL A 57 -18.41 4.63 -15.64
N LYS A 58 -18.07 3.50 -16.27
CA LYS A 58 -19.03 2.51 -16.73
C LYS A 58 -19.12 1.40 -15.69
N ALA A 59 -20.32 1.12 -15.20
CA ALA A 59 -20.58 0.07 -14.23
C ALA A 59 -22.04 -0.39 -14.31
N LYS A 60 -22.27 -1.69 -14.16
CA LYS A 60 -23.61 -2.28 -14.01
C LYS A 60 -24.14 -2.07 -12.59
N HIS A 61 -23.30 -2.35 -11.60
CA HIS A 61 -23.55 -2.07 -10.19
C HIS A 61 -22.27 -1.53 -9.54
N ALA A 62 -22.43 -0.81 -8.43
CA ALA A 62 -21.31 -0.30 -7.68
C ALA A 62 -21.60 -0.36 -6.18
N LEU A 63 -20.61 -0.80 -5.41
CA LEU A 63 -20.62 -0.74 -3.96
C LEU A 63 -19.79 0.46 -3.49
N CYS A 64 -20.41 1.35 -2.73
CA CYS A 64 -19.77 2.54 -2.22
C CYS A 64 -19.22 2.32 -0.81
N SER A 65 -17.95 2.71 -0.61
CA SER A 65 -17.31 2.87 0.69
C SER A 65 -17.01 4.37 0.92
N PRO A 66 -17.87 5.11 1.63
CA PRO A 66 -17.78 6.56 1.78
C PRO A 66 -16.61 6.99 2.68
N ARG A 67 -16.16 6.15 3.61
CA ARG A 67 -15.07 6.47 4.56
C ARG A 67 -13.67 6.29 3.98
N THR A 68 -13.55 5.64 2.83
CA THR A 68 -12.26 5.47 2.16
C THR A 68 -11.69 6.84 1.79
N GLY A 69 -10.37 6.98 1.85
CA GLY A 69 -9.72 8.24 1.53
C GLY A 69 -8.24 8.06 1.19
N ILE A 70 -7.62 9.20 0.92
CA ILE A 70 -6.20 9.34 0.57
C ILE A 70 -5.52 10.26 1.56
N ILE A 71 -4.20 10.12 1.72
CA ILE A 71 -3.41 10.83 2.73
C ILE A 71 -2.05 11.23 2.17
N ASP A 72 -1.52 12.36 2.64
CA ASP A 72 -0.13 12.76 2.43
C ASP A 72 0.78 11.86 3.27
N SER A 73 1.27 10.77 2.69
CA SER A 73 2.11 9.80 3.38
C SER A 73 3.45 10.40 3.84
N HIS A 74 4.02 11.33 3.08
CA HIS A 74 5.22 12.05 3.49
C HIS A 74 4.93 12.95 4.70
N GLY A 75 3.83 13.70 4.66
CA GLY A 75 3.36 14.48 5.81
C GLY A 75 3.15 13.62 7.06
N LEU A 76 2.53 12.45 6.91
CA LEU A 76 2.34 11.49 8.01
C LEU A 76 3.67 10.99 8.59
N MET A 77 4.63 10.61 7.74
CA MET A 77 5.95 10.14 8.20
C MET A 77 6.76 11.24 8.86
N ASN A 78 6.68 12.47 8.37
CA ASN A 78 7.30 13.63 9.02
C ASN A 78 6.69 13.89 10.39
N ALA A 79 5.35 13.78 10.53
CA ALA A 79 4.70 13.91 11.83
C ALA A 79 5.18 12.84 12.82
N PHE A 80 5.22 11.57 12.42
CA PHE A 80 5.76 10.51 13.29
C PHE A 80 7.22 10.74 13.65
N ARG A 81 8.04 11.16 12.69
CA ARG A 81 9.44 11.50 12.92
C ARG A 81 9.57 12.59 13.98
N ASN A 82 8.82 13.69 13.86
CA ASN A 82 8.86 14.79 14.81
C ASN A 82 8.41 14.33 16.21
N ILE A 83 7.31 13.57 16.31
CA ILE A 83 6.84 13.01 17.59
C ILE A 83 7.92 12.17 18.28
N ILE A 84 8.67 11.37 17.52
CA ILE A 84 9.75 10.56 18.06
C ILE A 84 10.94 11.44 18.48
N GLN A 85 11.27 12.48 17.71
CA GLN A 85 12.38 13.39 18.02
C GLN A 85 12.09 14.29 19.23
N ASP A 86 10.83 14.64 19.48
CA ASP A 86 10.39 15.44 20.62
C ASP A 86 10.26 14.62 21.91
N SER A 87 10.38 13.28 21.83
CA SER A 87 10.33 12.37 22.98
C SER A 87 11.71 12.24 23.62
N GLU A 88 11.80 12.45 24.95
CA GLU A 88 13.05 12.42 25.71
C GLU A 88 13.79 11.06 25.69
N HIS A 89 13.07 9.98 25.42
CA HIS A 89 13.60 8.60 25.50
C HIS A 89 13.55 7.89 24.16
N SER A 90 13.61 8.63 23.06
CA SER A 90 13.53 8.04 21.72
C SER A 90 14.61 8.61 20.81
N GLN A 91 15.11 7.76 19.91
CA GLN A 91 16.16 8.13 18.97
C GLN A 91 15.87 7.54 17.59
N ILE A 92 16.17 8.31 16.56
CA ILE A 92 16.17 7.86 15.17
C ILE A 92 17.60 7.94 14.66
N ILE A 93 18.17 6.78 14.34
CA ILE A 93 19.52 6.68 13.77
C ILE A 93 19.37 6.23 12.31
N THR A 94 19.62 7.15 11.39
CA THR A 94 19.54 6.90 9.94
C THR A 94 20.89 6.46 9.39
N ARG A 95 20.90 5.89 8.17
CA ARG A 95 22.12 5.33 7.53
C ARG A 95 22.79 4.23 8.36
N THR A 96 22.00 3.55 9.20
CA THR A 96 22.45 2.46 10.06
C THR A 96 21.87 1.14 9.57
N ASN A 97 22.70 0.33 8.92
CA ASN A 97 22.30 -0.96 8.40
C ASN A 97 22.53 -2.05 9.45
N VAL A 98 21.50 -2.78 9.85
CA VAL A 98 21.65 -3.92 10.76
C VAL A 98 22.28 -5.09 10.00
N ILE A 99 23.38 -5.63 10.52
CA ILE A 99 24.15 -6.71 9.87
C ILE A 99 24.17 -8.01 10.67
N SER A 100 23.90 -7.96 11.97
CA SER A 100 23.82 -9.15 12.82
C SER A 100 22.94 -8.91 14.04
N ILE A 101 22.22 -9.96 14.44
CA ILE A 101 21.37 -9.96 15.64
C ILE A 101 21.60 -11.27 16.37
N ILE A 102 21.97 -11.19 17.64
CA ILE A 102 22.16 -12.35 18.51
C ILE A 102 21.17 -12.24 19.66
N LYS A 103 20.38 -13.28 19.88
CA LYS A 103 19.52 -13.39 21.07
C LYS A 103 20.29 -14.08 22.20
N ASP A 104 20.27 -13.49 23.38
CA ASP A 104 20.83 -14.07 24.60
C ASP A 104 19.78 -14.12 25.74
N THR A 105 20.22 -14.42 26.96
CA THR A 105 19.34 -14.53 28.13
C THR A 105 18.71 -13.21 28.59
N HIS A 106 19.22 -12.05 28.18
CA HIS A 106 18.67 -10.73 28.53
C HIS A 106 18.27 -9.91 27.29
N GLY A 107 17.86 -10.56 26.19
CA GLY A 107 17.30 -9.89 25.02
C GLY A 107 18.13 -10.08 23.74
N TYR A 108 18.38 -8.99 23.04
CA TYR A 108 19.01 -8.94 21.73
C TYR A 108 20.25 -8.04 21.74
N ILE A 109 21.33 -8.54 21.16
CA ILE A 109 22.52 -7.76 20.79
C ILE A 109 22.45 -7.54 19.29
N ILE A 110 22.29 -6.28 18.89
CA ILE A 110 22.21 -5.85 17.49
C ILE A 110 23.54 -5.22 17.12
N THR A 111 24.18 -5.75 16.07
CA THR A 111 25.32 -5.11 15.43
C THR A 111 24.85 -4.46 14.14
N ALA A 112 25.16 -3.18 13.99
CA ALA A 112 24.84 -2.40 12.82
C ALA A 112 26.07 -1.65 12.31
N GLN A 113 26.07 -1.37 11.01
CA GLN A 113 27.07 -0.53 10.37
C GLN A 113 26.47 0.86 10.10
N CYS A 114 27.15 1.92 10.49
CA CYS A 114 26.73 3.30 10.28
C CYS A 114 27.92 4.09 9.73
N ASP A 115 27.79 4.61 8.51
CA ASP A 115 28.83 5.40 7.83
C ASP A 115 30.23 4.72 7.82
N GLY A 116 30.26 3.37 7.83
CA GLY A 116 31.49 2.55 7.82
C GLY A 116 31.84 1.95 9.20
N ASP A 117 31.41 2.58 10.29
CA ASP A 117 31.71 2.15 11.65
C ASP A 117 30.72 1.10 12.17
N LEU A 118 31.20 0.24 13.07
CA LEU A 118 30.36 -0.76 13.75
C LEU A 118 29.82 -0.23 15.06
N ILE A 119 28.50 -0.29 15.19
CA ILE A 119 27.75 0.07 16.40
C ILE A 119 27.11 -1.20 16.97
N LYS A 120 27.15 -1.33 18.30
CA LYS A 120 26.43 -2.39 19.02
C LYS A 120 25.39 -1.78 19.94
N VAL A 121 24.16 -2.28 19.83
CA VAL A 121 23.03 -1.88 20.65
C VAL A 121 22.47 -3.10 21.36
N ARG A 122 22.13 -2.95 22.64
CA ARG A 122 21.40 -3.97 23.40
C ARG A 122 19.94 -3.54 23.53
N ALA A 123 19.02 -4.48 23.30
CA ALA A 123 17.59 -4.23 23.44
C ALA A 123 16.87 -5.45 24.04
N ASN A 124 15.95 -5.21 24.97
CA ASN A 124 15.13 -6.27 25.56
C ASN A 124 14.05 -6.75 24.59
N THR A 125 13.61 -5.86 23.70
CA THR A 125 12.57 -6.11 22.69
C THR A 125 13.06 -5.65 21.33
N LEU A 126 12.82 -6.48 20.31
CA LEU A 126 13.11 -6.19 18.92
C LEU A 126 11.81 -6.25 18.11
N VAL A 127 11.51 -5.19 17.38
CA VAL A 127 10.38 -5.14 16.44
C VAL A 127 10.95 -5.14 15.02
N ASN A 128 10.62 -6.14 14.23
CA ASN A 128 11.02 -6.21 12.83
C ASN A 128 10.00 -5.47 11.96
N SER A 129 10.39 -4.32 11.42
CA SER A 129 9.61 -3.52 10.48
C SER A 129 10.40 -3.16 9.22
N ALA A 130 11.30 -4.04 8.79
CA ALA A 130 12.23 -3.79 7.68
C ALA A 130 11.63 -3.92 6.26
N GLY A 131 10.28 -3.93 6.13
CA GLY A 131 9.58 -3.99 4.85
C GLY A 131 10.03 -5.18 3.99
N LEU A 132 10.47 -4.90 2.77
CA LEU A 132 10.97 -5.91 1.82
C LEU A 132 12.18 -6.70 2.34
N ASN A 133 12.90 -6.19 3.35
CA ASN A 133 14.03 -6.87 3.98
C ASN A 133 13.68 -7.54 5.33
N ALA A 134 12.39 -7.66 5.66
CA ALA A 134 11.95 -8.28 6.91
C ALA A 134 12.46 -9.73 7.04
N GLN A 135 12.49 -10.50 5.94
CA GLN A 135 13.08 -11.83 5.92
C GLN A 135 14.56 -11.82 6.33
N GLY A 136 15.38 -10.89 5.84
CA GLY A 136 16.80 -10.79 6.19
C GLY A 136 17.02 -10.59 7.69
N ILE A 137 16.23 -9.72 8.32
CA ILE A 137 16.26 -9.53 9.79
C ILE A 137 15.84 -10.82 10.52
N CYS A 138 14.78 -11.50 10.06
CA CYS A 138 14.36 -12.77 10.63
C CYS A 138 15.44 -13.85 10.48
N GLN A 139 16.13 -13.94 9.34
CA GLN A 139 17.23 -14.88 9.11
C GLN A 139 18.39 -14.64 10.10
N MET A 140 18.68 -13.38 10.46
CA MET A 140 19.66 -13.07 11.51
C MET A 140 19.22 -13.62 12.87
N VAL A 141 17.96 -13.38 13.26
CA VAL A 141 17.41 -13.82 14.55
C VAL A 141 17.29 -15.35 14.66
N PHE A 142 16.83 -16.01 13.60
CA PHE A 142 16.58 -17.45 13.58
C PHE A 142 17.78 -18.28 13.08
N GLN A 143 18.96 -17.66 12.96
CA GLN A 143 20.18 -18.34 12.50
C GLN A 143 19.95 -19.13 11.19
N ARG A 144 19.29 -18.47 10.23
CA ARG A 144 18.89 -19.01 8.92
C ARG A 144 17.90 -20.19 8.93
N LYS A 145 17.37 -20.61 10.09
CA LYS A 145 16.30 -21.61 10.19
C LYS A 145 14.93 -20.94 10.12
N LEU A 146 14.65 -20.29 9.00
CA LEU A 146 13.44 -19.49 8.81
C LEU A 146 12.22 -20.38 8.47
N PRO A 147 11.10 -20.28 9.23
CA PRO A 147 9.84 -20.88 8.83
C PRO A 147 9.34 -20.36 7.47
N LYS A 148 8.71 -21.23 6.67
CA LYS A 148 8.22 -20.89 5.32
C LYS A 148 7.25 -19.70 5.30
N GLN A 149 6.48 -19.47 6.36
CA GLN A 149 5.55 -18.34 6.43
C GLN A 149 6.24 -16.96 6.49
N TYR A 150 7.55 -16.90 6.75
CA TYR A 150 8.33 -15.66 6.68
C TYR A 150 9.08 -15.49 5.34
N GLN A 151 8.78 -16.39 4.39
CA GLN A 151 8.91 -16.29 2.94
C GLN A 151 8.61 -14.90 2.39
N THR A 152 9.59 -14.10 1.96
CA THR A 152 9.32 -12.84 1.24
C THR A 152 9.37 -13.08 -0.27
N TYR A 153 8.27 -12.72 -0.92
CA TYR A 153 8.10 -12.73 -2.37
C TYR A 153 7.94 -11.30 -2.87
N PHE A 154 8.59 -10.98 -3.97
CA PHE A 154 8.59 -9.63 -4.51
C PHE A 154 7.61 -9.53 -5.67
N TYR A 155 6.70 -8.56 -5.54
CA TYR A 155 5.78 -8.14 -6.58
C TYR A 155 6.01 -6.67 -6.86
N LYS A 156 6.35 -6.36 -8.10
CA LYS A 156 6.46 -5.00 -8.62
C LYS A 156 5.10 -4.57 -9.13
N GLY A 157 4.68 -3.37 -8.75
CA GLY A 157 3.47 -2.73 -9.26
C GLY A 157 3.81 -1.37 -9.87
N GLN A 158 3.39 -1.16 -11.11
CA GLN A 158 3.60 0.05 -11.89
C GLN A 158 2.34 0.91 -11.88
N TYR A 159 2.53 2.22 -11.94
CA TYR A 159 1.44 3.19 -12.02
C TYR A 159 1.69 4.15 -13.17
N PHE A 160 0.65 4.45 -13.93
CA PHE A 160 0.67 5.47 -14.98
C PHE A 160 -0.23 6.64 -14.61
N SER A 161 0.30 7.86 -14.76
CA SER A 161 -0.49 9.08 -14.52
C SER A 161 -1.18 9.52 -15.79
N TYR A 162 -2.44 9.92 -15.68
CA TYR A 162 -3.13 10.58 -16.79
C TYR A 162 -2.70 12.04 -16.85
N SER A 163 -2.21 12.48 -18.02
CA SER A 163 -1.82 13.88 -18.24
C SER A 163 -2.59 14.48 -19.41
N ASN A 164 -3.63 15.24 -19.08
CA ASN A 164 -4.26 16.16 -20.00
C ASN A 164 -4.46 17.50 -19.26
N PRO A 165 -3.68 18.53 -19.59
CA PRO A 165 -3.74 19.83 -18.90
C PRO A 165 -5.09 20.55 -18.98
N HIS A 166 -5.92 20.18 -19.97
CA HIS A 166 -7.21 20.82 -20.25
C HIS A 166 -8.41 19.95 -19.88
N ALA A 167 -8.18 18.76 -19.32
CA ALA A 167 -9.27 17.89 -18.90
C ALA A 167 -9.80 18.29 -17.52
N SER A 168 -11.13 18.28 -17.37
CA SER A 168 -11.77 18.15 -16.06
C SER A 168 -11.25 16.90 -15.34
N PRO A 169 -11.28 16.84 -14.00
CA PRO A 169 -10.94 15.63 -13.27
C PRO A 169 -11.71 14.42 -13.82
N LEU A 170 -10.99 13.35 -14.18
CA LEU A 170 -11.62 12.17 -14.78
C LEU A 170 -12.62 11.51 -13.83
N VAL A 171 -12.25 11.42 -12.55
CA VAL A 171 -13.09 10.91 -11.47
C VAL A 171 -12.89 11.73 -10.20
N SER A 172 -13.90 11.80 -9.34
CA SER A 172 -13.81 12.52 -8.05
C SER A 172 -13.56 11.63 -6.83
N ARG A 173 -13.55 10.30 -7.03
CA ARG A 173 -13.35 9.27 -6.01
C ARG A 173 -12.47 8.12 -6.53
N LEU A 174 -12.11 7.20 -5.64
CA LEU A 174 -11.36 6.00 -6.02
C LEU A 174 -12.28 5.01 -6.74
N ILE A 175 -11.86 4.48 -7.89
CA ILE A 175 -12.62 3.48 -8.66
C ILE A 175 -11.80 2.20 -8.73
N TYR A 176 -12.37 1.13 -8.19
CA TYR A 176 -11.74 -0.18 -8.08
C TYR A 176 -12.63 -1.18 -8.82
N PRO A 177 -12.09 -2.07 -9.67
CA PRO A 177 -12.88 -3.15 -10.22
C PRO A 177 -13.22 -4.16 -9.11
N VAL A 178 -14.17 -5.05 -9.40
CA VAL A 178 -14.37 -6.23 -8.55
C VAL A 178 -13.10 -7.08 -8.55
N PRO A 179 -12.64 -7.57 -7.39
CA PRO A 179 -11.51 -8.50 -7.33
C PRO A 179 -11.78 -9.73 -8.20
N ASP A 180 -10.94 -9.98 -9.20
CA ASP A 180 -11.06 -11.17 -10.02
C ASP A 180 -10.59 -12.40 -9.22
N PRO A 181 -11.47 -13.40 -8.96
CA PRO A 181 -11.09 -14.61 -8.24
C PRO A 181 -10.09 -15.49 -9.01
N ASN A 182 -9.97 -15.32 -10.34
CA ASN A 182 -9.05 -16.04 -11.21
C ASN A 182 -7.70 -15.31 -11.39
N LEU A 183 -7.63 -14.01 -11.09
CA LEU A 183 -6.35 -13.32 -10.94
C LEU A 183 -5.70 -13.80 -9.65
N SER A 184 -4.93 -14.88 -9.78
CA SER A 184 -4.14 -15.45 -8.69
C SER A 184 -3.20 -14.44 -8.02
N LYS A 185 -2.92 -13.28 -8.63
CA LYS A 185 -1.86 -12.34 -8.24
C LYS A 185 -2.12 -10.86 -8.55
N GLY A 186 -3.36 -10.34 -8.55
CA GLY A 186 -3.63 -8.90 -8.71
C GLY A 186 -5.11 -8.50 -8.59
N LEU A 187 -5.41 -7.28 -8.14
CA LEU A 187 -6.77 -6.78 -7.87
C LEU A 187 -7.43 -6.03 -9.06
N GLY A 188 -6.82 -6.08 -10.25
CA GLY A 188 -7.20 -5.24 -11.40
C GLY A 188 -6.65 -3.81 -11.31
N THR A 189 -6.65 -3.08 -12.42
CA THR A 189 -6.12 -1.71 -12.49
C THR A 189 -7.06 -0.75 -11.77
N HIS A 190 -6.62 -0.14 -10.66
CA HIS A 190 -7.42 0.86 -9.97
C HIS A 190 -7.27 2.24 -10.61
N ALA A 191 -8.33 3.06 -10.60
CA ALA A 191 -8.22 4.50 -10.79
C ALA A 191 -8.18 5.17 -9.42
N THR A 192 -7.04 5.76 -9.10
CA THR A 192 -6.82 6.50 -7.85
C THR A 192 -6.60 7.97 -8.13
N ILE A 193 -6.89 8.83 -7.15
CA ILE A 193 -6.68 10.27 -7.25
C ILE A 193 -5.69 10.72 -6.19
N ASP A 194 -4.80 11.65 -6.54
CA ASP A 194 -3.94 12.32 -5.57
C ASP A 194 -4.66 13.47 -4.87
N LEU A 195 -4.01 14.09 -3.88
CA LEU A 195 -4.58 15.21 -3.12
C LEU A 195 -4.86 16.46 -3.97
N ASN A 196 -4.27 16.56 -5.17
CA ASN A 196 -4.51 17.62 -6.13
C ASN A 196 -5.56 17.22 -7.19
N GLY A 197 -6.15 16.03 -7.08
CA GLY A 197 -7.16 15.52 -8.00
C GLY A 197 -6.61 14.90 -9.29
N LYS A 198 -5.30 14.68 -9.41
CA LYS A 198 -4.73 13.99 -10.59
C LYS A 198 -4.95 12.50 -10.49
N VAL A 199 -5.32 11.88 -11.61
CA VAL A 199 -5.64 10.45 -11.68
C VAL A 199 -4.40 9.63 -12.00
N ARG A 200 -4.27 8.49 -11.32
CA ARG A 200 -3.27 7.45 -11.61
C ARG A 200 -3.96 6.10 -11.74
N PHE A 201 -3.50 5.32 -12.70
CA PHE A 201 -3.97 3.97 -12.95
C PHE A 201 -2.93 2.96 -12.45
N GLY A 202 -3.39 1.95 -11.71
CA GLY A 202 -2.57 0.87 -11.17
C GLY A 202 -2.90 0.48 -9.74
N PRO A 203 -2.07 -0.36 -9.11
CA PRO A 203 -0.90 -0.99 -9.70
C PRO A 203 -1.28 -2.19 -10.58
N ASP A 204 -0.42 -2.53 -11.54
CA ASP A 204 -0.33 -3.91 -12.03
C ASP A 204 0.43 -4.80 -11.02
N SER A 205 0.72 -6.04 -11.38
CA SER A 205 1.41 -6.96 -10.48
C SER A 205 2.31 -7.91 -11.25
N HIS A 206 3.62 -7.72 -11.08
CA HIS A 206 4.67 -8.50 -11.71
C HIS A 206 5.50 -9.21 -10.65
N PHE A 207 5.50 -10.53 -10.68
CA PHE A 207 6.39 -11.31 -9.82
C PHE A 207 7.84 -11.15 -10.30
N ILE A 208 8.74 -10.71 -9.40
CA ILE A 208 10.15 -10.48 -9.72
C ILE A 208 11.11 -11.43 -8.99
N GLY A 209 10.58 -12.38 -8.22
CA GLY A 209 11.36 -13.39 -7.50
C GLY A 209 11.08 -13.42 -6.00
N ASP A 210 11.85 -14.22 -5.29
CA ASP A 210 11.85 -14.28 -3.83
C ASP A 210 13.12 -13.64 -3.25
N PHE A 211 13.16 -13.52 -1.93
CA PHE A 211 14.27 -12.92 -1.20
C PHE A 211 15.63 -13.55 -1.50
N ASP A 212 15.68 -14.88 -1.69
CA ASP A 212 16.94 -15.61 -1.83
C ASP A 212 17.44 -15.63 -3.29
N SER A 213 16.52 -15.55 -4.27
CA SER A 213 16.83 -15.56 -5.71
C SER A 213 16.95 -14.17 -6.34
N CYS A 214 16.29 -13.15 -5.79
CA CYS A 214 16.27 -11.81 -6.35
C CYS A 214 17.48 -11.00 -5.86
N SER A 215 18.53 -10.93 -6.69
CA SER A 215 19.75 -10.18 -6.36
C SER A 215 19.60 -8.66 -6.40
N ARG A 216 18.60 -8.15 -7.13
CA ARG A 216 18.31 -6.72 -7.25
C ARG A 216 16.84 -6.48 -7.56
N LEU A 217 16.22 -5.59 -6.78
CA LEU A 217 14.88 -5.09 -7.05
C LEU A 217 14.91 -4.10 -8.22
N ASP A 218 14.13 -4.40 -9.26
CA ASP A 218 13.94 -3.52 -10.40
C ASP A 218 12.77 -2.56 -10.16
N TYR A 219 13.08 -1.27 -10.10
CA TYR A 219 12.11 -0.19 -9.95
C TYR A 219 11.86 0.59 -11.24
N SER A 220 12.45 0.17 -12.36
CA SER A 220 12.23 0.82 -13.65
C SER A 220 10.77 0.70 -14.10
N VAL A 221 10.28 1.64 -14.89
CA VAL A 221 8.93 1.57 -15.47
C VAL A 221 9.08 1.38 -16.97
N ASN A 222 8.44 0.35 -17.52
CA ASN A 222 8.40 0.17 -18.97
C ASN A 222 7.24 0.97 -19.56
N ASN A 223 7.55 2.05 -20.27
CA ASN A 223 6.55 2.94 -20.85
C ASN A 223 5.62 2.24 -21.87
N GLN A 224 6.03 1.10 -22.45
CA GLN A 224 5.18 0.34 -23.38
C GLN A 224 3.96 -0.25 -22.66
N ASP A 225 4.05 -0.49 -21.35
CA ASP A 225 2.94 -1.04 -20.56
C ASP A 225 1.78 -0.05 -20.44
N ALA A 226 2.01 1.26 -20.65
CA ALA A 226 0.96 2.28 -20.62
C ALA A 226 -0.21 1.95 -21.56
N LYS A 227 0.05 1.27 -22.69
CA LYS A 227 -0.98 0.83 -23.62
C LYS A 227 -1.89 -0.23 -23.01
N SER A 228 -1.30 -1.22 -22.33
CA SER A 228 -2.05 -2.25 -21.61
C SER A 228 -2.93 -1.64 -20.52
N PHE A 229 -2.42 -0.64 -19.79
CA PHE A 229 -3.25 0.09 -18.83
C PHE A 229 -4.43 0.75 -19.53
N ALA A 230 -4.20 1.49 -20.62
CA ALA A 230 -5.27 2.15 -21.36
C ALA A 230 -6.36 1.20 -21.91
N GLU A 231 -6.01 -0.04 -22.23
CA GLU A 231 -6.95 -1.06 -22.72
C GLU A 231 -7.76 -1.74 -21.60
N ASN A 232 -7.26 -1.69 -20.35
CA ASN A 232 -7.85 -2.37 -19.18
C ASN A 232 -8.60 -1.43 -18.22
N ILE A 233 -8.81 -0.16 -18.59
CA ILE A 233 -9.52 0.87 -17.80
C ILE A 233 -10.90 1.16 -18.40
#